data_AF-X1AQW0-F1
#
_entry.id   AF-X1AQW0-F1
#
_cell.length_a   1.000
_cell.length_b   1.000
_cell.length_c   1.000
_cell.angle_alpha   90.00
_cell.angle_beta   90.00
_cell.angle_gamma   90.00
#
_symmetry.space_group_name_H-M   'P 1'
#
loop_
_entity.id
_entity.type
_entity.pdbx_description
1 polymer ?
#
loop_
_entity_poly.entity_id
_entity_poly.type
_entity_poly.pdbx_seq_one_letter_code
_entity_poly.pdbx_strand_id
1 'polypeptide(L)' 'MRDTKIIKDTKLNIAREEALRYQGYSKKKVKKPNQNILQITEEEINRGYSLFKPRGIYSLIKITCFTSKG' A
#
# COMPACT_ATOMS: atom_id res chain seq x y z
N MET A 1 4.52 -14.30 -26.14
CA MET A 1 5.12 -13.59 -24.98
C MET A 1 4.05 -12.75 -24.33
N ARG A 2 4.00 -12.68 -22.99
CA ARG A 2 3.08 -11.75 -22.29
C ARG A 2 3.69 -10.35 -22.39
N ASP A 3 2.90 -9.38 -22.82
CA ASP A 3 3.35 -7.99 -22.80
C ASP A 3 3.35 -7.49 -21.34
N THR A 4 4.52 -7.52 -20.72
CA THR A 4 4.74 -6.99 -19.39
C THR A 4 5.11 -5.51 -19.48
N LYS A 5 4.30 -4.65 -18.87
CA LYS A 5 4.58 -3.22 -18.74
C LYS A 5 5.12 -2.93 -17.34
N ILE A 6 6.22 -2.19 -17.28
CA ILE A 6 6.80 -1.70 -16.03
C ILE A 6 6.34 -0.26 -15.83
N ILE A 7 5.62 -0.01 -14.74
CA ILE A 7 5.24 1.33 -14.32
C ILE A 7 6.30 1.80 -13.33
N LYS A 8 7.09 2.81 -13.74
CA LYS A 8 8.09 3.46 -12.90
C LYS A 8 7.47 4.68 -12.23
N ASP A 9 8.07 5.10 -11.11
CA ASP A 9 7.74 6.35 -10.43
C ASP A 9 6.28 6.45 -9.96
N THR A 10 5.71 5.31 -9.58
CA THR A 10 4.39 5.25 -8.96
C THR A 10 4.43 5.93 -7.60
N LYS A 11 3.66 6.99 -7.41
CA LYS A 11 3.46 7.59 -6.07
C LYS A 11 2.71 6.58 -5.21
N LEU A 12 3.42 5.95 -4.27
CA LEU A 12 2.81 5.16 -3.22
C LEU A 12 2.25 6.12 -2.17
N ASN A 13 1.05 5.86 -1.65
CA ASN A 13 0.50 6.63 -0.54
C ASN A 13 0.42 5.73 0.69
N ILE A 14 1.25 6.00 1.69
CA ILE A 14 1.20 5.30 2.97
C ILE A 14 0.15 6.00 3.84
N ALA A 15 -1.01 5.38 4.01
CA ALA A 15 -2.07 5.92 4.84
C ALA A 15 -1.68 5.86 6.33
N ARG A 16 -1.72 7.00 7.03
CA ARG A 16 -1.43 7.09 8.47
C ARG A 16 -2.26 6.11 9.30
N GLU A 17 -3.53 5.96 8.96
CA GLU A 17 -4.45 5.07 9.67
C GLU A 17 -4.04 3.59 9.56
N GLU A 18 -3.52 3.20 8.40
CA GLU A 18 -2.99 1.84 8.19
C GLU A 18 -1.68 1.65 8.94
N ALA A 19 -0.78 2.63 8.91
CA ALA A 19 0.45 2.60 9.70
C ALA A 19 0.14 2.41 11.21
N LEU A 20 -0.82 3.17 11.74
CA LEU A 20 -1.30 3.02 13.12
C LEU A 20 -1.89 1.63 13.38
N ARG A 21 -2.70 1.10 12.45
CA ARG A 21 -3.27 -0.24 12.55
C ARG A 21 -2.17 -1.31 12.69
N TYR A 22 -1.12 -1.21 11.88
CA TYR A 22 0.04 -2.12 11.97
C TYR A 22 0.87 -1.93 13.24
N GLN A 23 0.87 -0.74 13.83
CA GLN A 23 1.47 -0.47 15.15
C GLN A 23 0.61 -0.98 16.33
N GLY A 24 -0.56 -1.57 16.06
CA GLY A 24 -1.47 -2.12 17.08
C GLY A 24 -2.58 -1.17 17.52
N TYR A 25 -2.71 0.01 16.92
CA TYR A 25 -3.84 0.89 17.20
C TYR A 25 -5.12 0.34 16.62
N SER A 26 -6.10 0.09 17.50
CA SER A 26 -7.45 -0.28 17.11
C SER A 26 -8.35 0.94 17.09
N LYS A 27 -8.92 1.28 15.92
CA LYS A 27 -9.96 2.32 15.80
C LYS A 27 -11.16 2.08 16.71
N LYS A 28 -11.43 0.83 17.10
CA LYS A 28 -12.53 0.46 18.02
C LYS A 28 -12.21 0.81 19.47
N LYS A 29 -10.94 0.67 19.89
CA LYS A 29 -10.51 0.90 21.28
C LYS A 29 -9.99 2.32 21.50
N VAL A 30 -9.35 2.92 20.49
CA VAL A 30 -8.75 4.25 20.55
C VAL A 30 -9.30 5.09 19.41
N LYS A 31 -10.27 5.95 19.73
CA LYS A 31 -10.91 6.86 18.75
C LYS A 31 -9.99 8.02 18.33
N LYS A 32 -9.15 8.50 19.26
CA LYS A 32 -8.17 9.56 19.02
C LYS A 32 -6.81 9.14 19.61
N PRO A 33 -5.83 8.78 18.77
CA PRO A 33 -4.47 8.54 19.22
C PRO A 33 -3.87 9.80 19.86
N ASN A 34 -2.89 9.60 20.74
CA ASN A 34 -2.13 10.70 21.32
C ASN A 34 -1.43 11.51 20.22
N GLN A 35 -1.42 12.84 20.35
CA GLN A 35 -0.81 13.75 19.38
C GLN A 35 0.68 13.45 19.12
N ASN A 36 1.43 13.08 20.16
CA ASN A 36 2.85 12.73 20.03
C ASN A 36 3.03 11.51 19.12
N ILE A 37 2.14 10.53 19.24
CA ILE A 37 2.17 9.33 18.39
C ILE A 37 1.84 9.69 16.94
N LEU A 38 0.82 10.54 16.73
CA LEU A 38 0.47 11.00 15.38
C LEU A 38 1.64 11.71 14.70
N GLN A 39 2.39 12.53 15.45
CA GLN A 39 3.56 13.22 14.93
C GLN A 39 4.68 12.24 14.58
N ILE A 40 5.02 11.31 15.48
CA ILE A 40 6.04 10.28 15.23
C ILE A 40 5.67 9.42 14.02
N THR A 41 4.41 8.99 13.90
CA THR A 41 3.96 8.19 12.76
C THR A 41 4.14 8.95 11.44
N GLU A 42 3.85 10.26 11.42
CA GLU A 42 4.02 11.08 10.23
C GLU A 42 5.50 11.23 9.83
N GLU A 43 6.38 11.46 10.81
CA GLU A 43 7.83 11.55 10.59
C GLU A 43 8.39 10.25 10.02
N GLU A 44 7.98 9.10 10.55
CA GLU A 44 8.41 7.78 10.07
C GLU A 44 7.85 7.44 8.68
N ILE A 45 6.61 7.84 8.36
CA ILE A 45 6.06 7.72 7.00
C ILE A 45 6.91 8.52 6.00
N ASN A 46 7.24 9.78 6.34
CA ASN A 46 8.04 10.64 5.49
C ASN A 46 9.46 10.09 5.28
N ARG A 47 10.09 9.55 6.32
CA ARG A 47 11.36 8.80 6.21
C ARG A 47 11.21 7.58 5.31
N GLY A 48 10.12 6.84 5.44
CA GLY A 48 9.83 5.64 4.67
C GLY A 48 9.90 5.85 3.17
N TYR A 49 9.41 6.98 2.64
CA TYR A 49 9.46 7.27 1.21
C TYR A 49 10.88 7.31 0.63
N SER A 50 11.90 7.60 1.45
CA SER A 50 13.30 7.60 1.01
C SER A 50 13.93 6.19 0.97
N LEU A 51 13.30 5.20 1.62
CA LEU A 51 13.87 3.87 1.81
C LEU A 51 13.59 2.90 0.66
N PHE A 52 12.64 3.21 -0.21
CA PHE A 52 12.27 2.32 -1.31
C PHE A 52 11.94 3.09 -2.58
N LYS A 53 12.16 2.43 -3.73
CA LYS A 53 11.73 2.93 -5.04
C LYS A 53 10.58 2.08 -5.56
N PRO A 54 9.32 2.55 -5.46
CA PRO A 54 8.15 1.77 -5.87
C PRO A 54 8.18 1.50 -7.39
N ARG A 55 7.86 0.26 -7.78
CA ARG A 55 7.70 -0.17 -9.16
C ARG A 55 6.44 -1.02 -9.30
N GLY A 56 5.60 -0.71 -10.27
CA GLY A 56 4.44 -1.52 -10.62
C GLY A 56 4.78 -2.45 -11.78
N ILE A 57 4.35 -3.71 -11.69
CA ILE A 57 4.42 -4.68 -12.79
C ILE A 57 3.00 -4.96 -13.22
N TYR A 58 2.70 -4.72 -14.50
CA TYR A 58 1.38 -4.91 -15.07
C TYR A 58 1.43 -5.83 -16.29
N SER A 59 0.47 -6.74 -16.39
CA SER A 59 0.21 -7.53 -17.59
C SER A 59 -1.29 -7.66 -17.79
N LEU A 60 -1.77 -7.34 -18.99
CA LEU A 60 -3.15 -7.58 -19.37
C LEU A 60 -3.31 -9.04 -19.80
N ILE A 61 -4.31 -9.73 -19.26
CA ILE A 61 -4.69 -11.08 -19.69
C ILE A 61 -6.13 -11.02 -20.19
N LYS A 62 -6.33 -11.30 -21.48
CA LYS A 62 -7.68 -11.48 -22.05
C LYS A 62 -8.12 -12.91 -21.79
N ILE A 63 -9.19 -13.09 -21.01
CA ILE A 63 -9.84 -14.39 -20.86
C ILE A 63 -10.77 -14.59 -22.06
N THR A 64 -10.49 -15.59 -22.89
CA THR A 64 -11.24 -15.84 -24.14
C THR A 64 -12.34 -16.89 -23.98
N CYS A 65 -12.22 -17.79 -23.00
CA CYS A 65 -13.21 -18.83 -22.71
C CYS A 65 -12.99 -19.37 -21.30
N PHE A 66 -14.07 -19.60 -20.55
CA PHE A 66 -14.06 -20.45 -19.37
C PHE A 66 -14.55 -21.83 -19.77
N THR A 67 -13.65 -22.80 -19.94
CA THR A 67 -14.07 -24.20 -20.11
C THR A 67 -14.43 -24.75 -18.74
N SER A 68 -15.73 -24.80 -18.44
CA SER A 68 -16.27 -25.63 -17.37
C SER A 68 -16.14 -27.09 -17.78
N LYS A 69 -15.26 -27.85 -17.13
CA LYS A 69 -15.35 -29.31 -17.14
C LYS A 69 -16.29 -29.68 -16.00
N GLY A 70 -17.58 -29.79 -16.34
CA GLY A 70 -18.56 -30.48 -15.51
C GLY A 70 -18.29 -31.97 -15.46
#